data_AF-A0A914C3G3-F1
#
_entry.id   AF-A0A914C3G3-F1
#
_cell.length_a   1.000
_cell.length_b   1.000
_cell.length_c   1.000
_cell.angle_alpha   90.00
_cell.angle_beta   90.00
_cell.angle_gamma   90.00
#
_symmetry.space_group_name_H-M   'P 1'
#
loop_
_entity.id
_entity.type
_entity.pdbx_description
1 polymer ?
#
loop_
_entity_poly.entity_id
_entity_poly.type
_entity_poly.pdbx_seq_one_letter_code
_entity_poly.pdbx_strand_id
1 'polypeptide(L)'
;MEKLYKTTIEPMISYSLESWYPSQITLQNKIERVKKFAAKLVTNNFTTAYKTLLEKLNWKPLSQLAMEKRLQLAHHHVHGARSIPDGAFALRTFRTSSRLGHQWQLQVPLAQNTSIAESPVNTIRKLWNELPGDLAAIKNFPEFKRNLAAALSTKL
;
A
#
# COMPACT_ATOMS: atom_id res chain seq x y z
N MET A 1 -20.55 -14.68 -9.82
CA MET A 1 -19.33 -14.06 -10.40
C MET A 1 -18.45 -13.37 -9.35
N GLU A 2 -19.00 -12.67 -8.36
CA GLU A 2 -18.18 -11.98 -7.34
C GLU A 2 -17.25 -12.91 -6.56
N LYS A 3 -17.77 -14.05 -6.07
CA LYS A 3 -16.97 -15.04 -5.33
C LYS A 3 -15.77 -15.53 -6.13
N LEU A 4 -15.95 -15.81 -7.42
CA LEU A 4 -14.89 -16.26 -8.32
C LEU A 4 -13.77 -15.22 -8.41
N TYR A 5 -14.12 -13.95 -8.62
CA TYR A 5 -13.15 -12.85 -8.67
C TYR A 5 -12.32 -12.77 -7.37
N LYS A 6 -13.00 -12.80 -6.22
CA LYS A 6 -12.36 -12.71 -4.90
C LYS A 6 -11.44 -13.91 -4.60
N THR A 7 -11.75 -15.08 -5.14
CA THR A 7 -10.96 -16.30 -4.90
C THR A 7 -9.76 -16.47 -5.82
N THR A 8 -9.81 -15.96 -7.06
CA THR A 8 -8.76 -16.22 -8.06
C THR A 8 -7.98 -14.97 -8.43
N ILE A 9 -8.68 -13.91 -8.88
CA ILE A 9 -8.07 -12.72 -9.44
C ILE A 9 -7.53 -11.80 -8.34
N GLU A 10 -8.32 -11.57 -7.28
CA GLU A 10 -7.91 -10.69 -6.19
C GLU A 10 -6.63 -11.16 -5.46
N PRO A 11 -6.43 -12.46 -5.16
CA PRO A 11 -5.18 -12.94 -4.56
C PRO A 11 -3.98 -12.78 -5.50
N MET A 12 -4.14 -13.06 -6.79
CA MET A 12 -3.07 -12.86 -7.79
C MET A 12 -2.66 -11.39 -7.89
N ILE A 13 -3.64 -10.48 -7.92
CA ILE A 13 -3.38 -9.04 -7.91
C ILE A 13 -2.68 -8.67 -6.59
N SER A 14 -3.21 -9.07 -5.43
CA SER A 14 -2.63 -8.73 -4.15
C SER A 14 -1.18 -9.20 -4.01
N TYR A 15 -0.84 -10.38 -4.52
CA TYR A 15 0.52 -10.90 -4.49
C TYR A 15 1.44 -10.09 -5.42
N SER A 16 1.00 -9.86 -6.66
CA SER A 16 1.79 -9.10 -7.64
C SER A 16 1.98 -7.63 -7.25
N LEU A 17 1.07 -7.03 -6.48
CA LEU A 17 1.24 -5.67 -5.94
C LEU A 17 2.48 -5.54 -5.03
N GLU A 18 2.78 -6.56 -4.23
CA GLU A 18 3.94 -6.52 -3.32
C GLU A 18 5.27 -6.58 -4.09
N SER A 19 5.33 -7.41 -5.13
CA SER A 19 6.56 -7.62 -5.91
C SER A 19 6.74 -6.62 -7.06
N TRP A 20 5.66 -6.20 -7.71
CA TRP A 20 5.70 -5.58 -9.05
C TRP A 20 4.87 -4.31 -9.20
N TYR A 21 4.41 -3.65 -8.13
CA TYR A 21 3.67 -2.40 -8.33
C TYR A 21 4.55 -1.34 -9.01
N PRO A 22 4.27 -1.00 -10.28
CA PRO A 22 5.16 -0.18 -11.08
C PRO A 22 4.99 1.28 -10.69
N SER A 23 6.04 2.11 -10.83
CA SER A 23 5.89 3.56 -10.65
C SER A 23 5.17 4.22 -11.82
N GLN A 24 5.23 3.60 -13.01
CA GLN A 24 4.59 4.10 -14.22
C GLN A 24 3.07 4.01 -14.17
N ILE A 25 2.41 5.17 -14.30
CA ILE A 25 0.96 5.34 -14.33
C ILE A 25 0.30 4.50 -15.43
N THR A 26 0.96 4.34 -16.59
CA THR A 26 0.42 3.56 -17.71
C THR A 26 0.25 2.08 -17.37
N LEU A 27 1.19 1.49 -16.63
CA LEU A 27 1.10 0.10 -16.18
C LEU A 27 0.08 -0.05 -15.05
N GLN A 28 0.03 0.89 -14.10
CA GLN A 28 -1.00 0.93 -13.06
C GLN A 28 -2.41 0.96 -13.67
N ASN A 29 -2.62 1.81 -14.68
CA ASN A 29 -3.89 1.89 -15.40
C ASN A 29 -4.26 0.60 -16.13
N LYS A 30 -3.29 -0.17 -16.63
CA LYS A 30 -3.55 -1.48 -17.24
C LYS A 30 -4.06 -2.49 -16.20
N ILE A 31 -3.47 -2.51 -15.01
CA ILE A 31 -3.92 -3.38 -13.91
C ILE A 31 -5.31 -2.93 -13.43
N GLU A 32 -5.55 -1.63 -13.30
CA GLU A 32 -6.85 -1.07 -12.89
C GLU A 32 -7.96 -1.40 -13.89
N ARG A 33 -7.64 -1.48 -15.20
CA ARG A 33 -8.60 -1.89 -16.23
C ARG A 33 -9.11 -3.32 -16.01
N VAL A 34 -8.26 -4.25 -15.57
CA VAL A 34 -8.66 -5.63 -15.26
C VAL A 34 -9.66 -5.63 -14.10
N LYS A 35 -9.37 -4.88 -13.04
CA LYS A 35 -10.27 -4.73 -11.89
C LYS A 35 -11.59 -4.07 -12.28
N LYS A 36 -11.54 -3.00 -13.07
CA LYS A 36 -12.72 -2.32 -13.62
C LYS A 36 -13.58 -3.23 -14.47
N PHE A 37 -12.97 -4.04 -15.34
CA PHE A 37 -13.69 -5.01 -16.16
C PHE A 37 -14.37 -6.07 -15.29
N ALA A 38 -13.67 -6.61 -14.30
CA ALA A 38 -14.24 -7.55 -13.35
C ALA A 38 -15.42 -6.94 -12.57
N ALA A 39 -15.28 -5.70 -12.10
CA ALA A 39 -16.36 -5.00 -11.39
C ALA A 39 -17.62 -4.88 -12.27
N LYS A 40 -17.45 -4.43 -13.53
CA LYS A 40 -18.56 -4.33 -14.51
C LYS A 40 -19.23 -5.67 -14.77
N LEU A 41 -18.44 -6.72 -14.91
CA LEU A 41 -18.93 -8.08 -15.18
C LEU A 41 -19.69 -8.66 -13.99
N VAL A 42 -19.24 -8.39 -12.76
CA VAL A 42 -19.93 -8.81 -11.54
C VAL A 42 -21.27 -8.07 -11.37
N THR A 43 -21.31 -6.76 -11.62
CA THR A 43 -22.53 -5.95 -11.50
C THR A 43 -23.44 -6.02 -12.72
N ASN A 44 -23.02 -6.73 -13.78
CA ASN A 44 -23.64 -6.73 -15.10
C ASN A 44 -23.99 -5.31 -15.62
N ASN A 45 -23.12 -4.35 -15.35
CA ASN A 45 -23.38 -2.94 -15.62
C ASN A 45 -22.15 -2.28 -16.23
N PHE A 46 -22.26 -1.88 -17.49
CA PHE A 46 -21.14 -1.36 -18.27
C PHE A 46 -21.14 0.16 -18.43
N THR A 47 -22.27 0.81 -18.13
CA THR A 47 -22.49 2.26 -18.32
C THR A 47 -22.09 3.08 -17.11
N THR A 48 -22.23 2.53 -15.89
CA THR A 48 -21.99 3.30 -14.66
C THR A 48 -20.50 3.59 -14.44
N ALA A 49 -20.22 4.72 -13.78
CA ALA A 49 -18.87 5.16 -13.42
C ALA A 49 -18.17 4.17 -12.48
N TYR A 50 -16.87 3.97 -12.68
CA TYR A 50 -16.09 2.97 -11.95
C TYR A 50 -16.11 3.16 -10.41
N LYS A 51 -16.04 4.40 -9.92
CA LYS A 51 -16.11 4.70 -8.48
C LYS A 51 -17.41 4.17 -7.84
N THR A 52 -18.55 4.45 -8.48
CA THR A 52 -19.85 3.97 -8.00
C THR A 52 -19.98 2.45 -8.03
N LEU A 53 -19.31 1.77 -8.97
CA LEU A 53 -19.27 0.31 -9.01
C LEU A 53 -18.44 -0.26 -7.87
N LEU A 54 -17.30 0.37 -7.56
CA LEU A 54 -16.46 -0.01 -6.43
C LEU A 54 -17.20 0.17 -5.09
N GLU A 55 -17.90 1.29 -4.91
CA GLU A 55 -18.72 1.55 -3.72
C GLU A 55 -19.82 0.50 -3.56
N LYS A 56 -20.57 0.19 -4.63
CA LYS A 56 -21.61 -0.86 -4.61
C LYS A 56 -21.05 -2.23 -4.23
N LEU A 57 -19.84 -2.54 -4.68
CA LEU A 57 -19.17 -3.82 -4.41
C LEU A 57 -18.38 -3.82 -3.10
N ASN A 58 -18.26 -2.68 -2.41
CA ASN A 58 -17.33 -2.45 -1.30
C ASN A 58 -15.88 -2.85 -1.65
N TRP A 59 -15.46 -2.62 -2.89
CA TRP A 59 -14.11 -2.90 -3.36
C TRP A 59 -13.22 -1.68 -3.21
N LYS A 60 -12.01 -1.86 -2.69
CA LYS A 60 -11.01 -0.79 -2.59
C LYS A 60 -10.34 -0.49 -3.94
N PRO A 61 -9.97 0.75 -4.26
CA PRO A 61 -9.15 1.02 -5.44
C PRO A 61 -7.77 0.36 -5.33
N LEU A 62 -7.13 0.05 -6.46
CA LEU A 62 -5.81 -0.63 -6.45
C LEU A 62 -4.72 0.20 -5.78
N SER A 63 -4.74 1.52 -5.95
CA SER A 63 -3.80 2.42 -5.30
C SER A 63 -3.86 2.30 -3.77
N GLN A 64 -5.07 2.24 -3.22
CA GLN A 64 -5.28 2.05 -1.78
C GLN A 64 -4.80 0.66 -1.35
N LEU A 65 -5.14 -0.40 -2.10
CA LEU A 65 -4.65 -1.76 -1.79
C LEU A 65 -3.12 -1.84 -1.81
N ALA A 66 -2.48 -1.22 -2.80
CA ALA A 66 -1.02 -1.17 -2.90
C ALA A 66 -0.41 -0.43 -1.71
N MET A 67 -0.98 0.71 -1.31
CA MET A 67 -0.54 1.47 -0.14
C MET A 67 -0.71 0.66 1.15
N GLU A 68 -1.85 0.00 1.35
CA GLU A 68 -2.10 -0.87 2.51
C GLU A 68 -1.06 -1.99 2.61
N LYS A 69 -0.77 -2.66 1.50
CA LYS A 69 0.20 -3.77 1.45
C LYS A 69 1.63 -3.32 1.71
N ARG A 70 2.02 -2.20 1.11
CA ARG A 70 3.32 -1.56 1.32
C ARG A 70 3.56 -1.20 2.79
N LEU A 71 2.55 -0.63 3.45
CA LEU A 71 2.62 -0.25 4.85
C LEU A 71 2.59 -1.48 5.78
N GLN A 72 1.82 -2.51 5.45
CA GLN A 72 1.85 -3.80 6.16
C GLN A 72 3.24 -4.46 6.08
N LEU A 73 3.87 -4.42 4.90
CA LEU A 73 5.23 -4.92 4.72
C LEU A 73 6.23 -4.13 5.58
N ALA A 74 6.16 -2.79 5.55
CA ALA A 74 7.00 -1.95 6.40
C ALA A 74 6.82 -2.23 7.89
N HIS A 75 5.57 -2.40 8.35
CA HIS A 75 5.25 -2.76 9.74
C HIS A 75 5.93 -4.06 10.16
N HIS A 76 5.84 -5.10 9.33
CA HIS A 76 6.48 -6.38 9.60
C HIS A 76 8.00 -6.27 9.70
N HIS A 77 8.63 -5.36 8.95
CA HIS A 77 10.08 -5.13 9.03
C HIS A 77 10.47 -4.32 10.27
N VAL A 78 9.76 -3.23 10.53
CA VAL A 78 10.04 -2.32 11.66
C VAL A 78 9.90 -3.04 13.00
N HIS A 79 8.86 -3.87 13.14
CA HIS A 79 8.59 -4.62 14.37
C HIS A 79 9.22 -6.02 14.39
N GLY A 80 10.06 -6.35 13.41
CA GLY A 80 10.87 -7.58 13.41
C GLY A 80 10.12 -8.88 13.13
N ALA A 81 8.87 -8.81 12.64
CA ALA A 81 8.11 -10.00 12.24
C ALA A 81 8.66 -10.67 10.96
N ARG A 82 9.43 -9.93 10.14
CA ARG A 82 10.07 -10.44 8.92
C ARG A 82 11.46 -9.84 8.76
N SER A 83 12.50 -10.67 8.75
CA SER A 83 13.88 -10.23 8.50
C SER A 83 14.18 -10.26 7.00
N ILE A 84 14.48 -9.10 6.41
CA ILE A 84 15.13 -9.03 5.09
C ILE A 84 16.64 -8.93 5.35
N PRO A 85 17.48 -9.73 4.67
CA PRO A 85 18.91 -9.82 4.99
C PRO A 85 19.72 -8.52 4.93
N ASP A 86 19.29 -7.51 4.16
CA ASP A 86 20.20 -6.43 3.72
C ASP A 86 19.98 -5.05 4.35
N GLY A 87 19.34 -4.95 5.52
CA GLY A 87 19.08 -3.63 6.14
C GLY A 87 18.22 -2.70 5.26
N ALA A 88 17.43 -3.29 4.35
CA ALA A 88 16.58 -2.58 3.39
C ALA A 88 15.53 -1.67 4.05
N PHE A 89 15.27 -1.83 5.35
CA PHE A 89 14.40 -0.96 6.13
C PHE A 89 15.11 -0.55 7.44
N ALA A 90 16.30 0.03 7.32
CA ALA A 90 17.00 0.62 8.45
C ALA A 90 16.19 1.79 9.05
N LEU A 91 15.96 1.73 10.36
CA LEU A 91 15.44 2.85 11.12
C LEU A 91 16.45 4.00 11.11
N ARG A 92 15.97 5.23 11.05
CA ARG A 92 16.80 6.42 11.13
C ARG A 92 17.42 6.48 12.52
N THR A 93 18.75 6.46 12.59
CA THR A 93 19.52 6.44 13.84
C THR A 93 19.72 7.83 14.47
N PHE A 94 19.51 8.91 13.71
CA PHE A 94 19.68 10.28 14.19
C PHE A 94 18.41 10.79 14.91
N ARG A 95 18.60 11.51 16.02
CA ARG A 95 17.51 12.12 16.80
C ARG A 95 16.64 13.02 15.92
N THR A 96 15.41 12.59 15.66
CA THR A 96 14.37 13.47 15.14
C THR A 96 13.76 14.26 16.30
N SER A 97 13.68 15.58 16.14
CA SER A 97 12.88 16.42 17.03
C SER A 97 11.44 15.87 17.03
N SER A 98 10.81 15.79 18.20
CA SER A 98 9.39 15.39 18.31
C SER A 98 8.44 16.28 17.50
N ARG A 99 8.90 17.48 17.11
CA ARG A 99 8.18 18.40 16.23
C ARG A 99 8.33 18.09 14.74
N LEU A 100 9.38 17.35 14.34
CA LEU A 100 9.74 17.09 12.95
C LEU A 100 9.52 15.62 12.53
N GLY A 101 9.32 14.69 13.49
CA GLY A 101 9.10 13.28 13.17
C GLY A 101 8.87 12.38 14.37
N HIS A 102 8.73 11.07 14.08
CA HIS A 102 8.54 10.01 15.07
C HIS A 102 9.72 9.03 15.11
N GLN A 103 9.83 8.25 16.20
CA GLN A 103 10.97 7.34 16.44
C GLN A 103 11.06 6.19 15.43
N TRP A 104 9.93 5.81 14.82
CA TRP A 104 9.83 4.71 13.88
C TRP A 104 10.13 5.08 12.42
N GLN A 105 10.78 6.22 12.17
CA GLN A 105 11.04 6.65 10.79
C GLN A 105 12.13 5.81 10.12
N LEU A 106 11.93 5.51 8.85
CA LEU A 106 12.86 4.77 8.00
C LEU A 106 13.82 5.73 7.30
N GLN A 107 15.08 5.31 7.15
CA GLN A 107 16.07 6.07 6.39
C GLN A 107 15.76 5.97 4.89
N VAL A 108 15.40 7.09 4.26
CA VAL A 108 15.26 7.20 2.80
C VAL A 108 16.64 7.52 2.21
N PRO A 109 17.15 6.72 1.25
CA PRO A 109 18.43 7.02 0.62
C PRO A 109 18.25 8.17 -0.37
N LEU A 110 19.25 9.05 -0.46
CA LEU A 110 19.26 10.09 -1.48
C LEU A 110 19.59 9.43 -2.83
N ALA A 111 18.58 9.29 -3.68
CA ALA A 111 18.75 8.77 -5.03
C ALA A 111 18.80 9.94 -6.02
N GLN A 112 19.88 10.03 -6.80
CA GLN A 112 19.99 11.01 -7.89
C GLN A 112 19.13 10.61 -9.10
N ASN A 113 18.95 9.31 -9.32
CA ASN A 113 18.17 8.77 -10.42
C ASN A 113 16.69 8.61 -10.01
N THR A 114 15.78 9.16 -10.81
CA THR A 114 14.32 9.09 -10.58
C THR A 114 13.85 7.65 -10.49
N SER A 115 14.41 6.74 -11.29
CA SER A 115 14.05 5.32 -11.29
C SER A 115 14.34 4.64 -9.94
N ILE A 116 15.43 5.04 -9.27
CA ILE A 116 15.78 4.52 -7.95
C ILE A 116 14.93 5.23 -6.88
N ALA A 117 14.69 6.54 -7.01
CA ALA A 117 13.85 7.30 -6.10
C ALA A 117 12.39 6.84 -6.07
N GLU A 118 11.90 6.31 -7.20
CA GLU A 118 10.58 5.73 -7.41
C GLU A 118 10.54 4.20 -7.21
N SER A 119 11.67 3.58 -6.83
CA SER A 119 11.69 2.16 -6.55
C SER A 119 10.68 1.80 -5.44
N PRO A 120 10.04 0.62 -5.49
CA PRO A 120 9.02 0.23 -4.53
C PRO A 120 9.49 0.35 -3.07
N VAL A 121 10.74 0.00 -2.79
CA VAL A 121 11.35 0.10 -1.46
C VAL A 121 11.41 1.55 -0.97
N ASN A 122 11.85 2.48 -1.82
CA ASN A 122 11.94 3.89 -1.46
C ASN A 122 10.56 4.54 -1.33
N THR A 123 9.59 4.12 -2.14
CA THR A 123 8.19 4.55 -1.96
C THR A 123 7.61 4.05 -0.63
N ILE A 124 7.87 2.80 -0.25
CA ILE A 124 7.43 2.25 1.05
C ILE A 124 8.01 3.09 2.20
N ARG A 125 9.31 3.40 2.17
CA ARG A 125 9.96 4.22 3.19
C ARG A 125 9.33 5.61 3.32
N LYS A 126 9.02 6.27 2.18
CA LYS A 126 8.35 7.58 2.15
C LYS A 126 6.94 7.49 2.75
N LEU A 127 6.13 6.54 2.28
CA LEU A 127 4.76 6.33 2.78
C LEU A 127 4.73 6.04 4.28
N TRP A 128 5.69 5.26 4.79
CA TRP A 128 5.80 4.98 6.22
C TRP A 128 6.13 6.22 7.04
N ASN A 129 7.04 7.07 6.55
CA ASN A 129 7.42 8.31 7.24
C ASN A 129 6.32 9.38 7.23
N GLU A 130 5.36 9.29 6.31
CA GLU A 130 4.15 10.12 6.29
C GLU A 130 3.08 9.67 7.30
N LEU A 131 3.24 8.50 7.94
CA LEU A 131 2.30 8.03 8.95
C LEU A 131 2.45 8.81 10.27
N PRO A 132 1.34 9.01 10.99
CA PRO A 132 1.38 9.43 12.38
C PRO A 132 2.23 8.48 13.23
N GLY A 133 3.04 9.04 14.12
CA GLY A 133 3.89 8.24 15.03
C GLY A 133 3.09 7.24 15.86
N ASP A 134 1.86 7.59 16.24
CA ASP A 134 0.95 6.74 17.00
C ASP A 134 0.59 5.46 16.25
N LEU A 135 0.34 5.55 14.93
CA LEU A 135 0.05 4.39 14.09
C LEU A 135 1.30 3.53 13.86
N ALA A 136 2.46 4.16 13.65
CA ALA A 136 3.72 3.46 13.43
C ALA A 136 4.20 2.69 14.68
N ALA A 137 3.84 3.17 15.88
CA ALA A 137 4.22 2.57 17.16
C ALA A 137 3.44 1.30 17.52
N ILE A 138 2.29 1.04 16.88
CA ILE A 138 1.46 -0.13 17.17
C ILE A 138 2.23 -1.40 16.80
N LYS A 139 2.58 -2.23 17.79
CA LYS A 139 3.26 -3.52 17.55
C LYS A 139 2.32 -4.61 17.05
N ASN A 140 1.06 -4.55 17.47
CA ASN A 140 0.07 -5.58 17.17
C ASN A 140 -0.45 -5.44 15.73
N PHE A 141 -0.15 -6.42 14.87
CA PHE A 141 -0.46 -6.36 13.44
C PHE A 141 -1.97 -6.24 13.11
N PRO A 142 -2.88 -7.00 13.73
CA PRO A 142 -4.31 -6.88 13.44
C PRO A 142 -4.89 -5.51 13.83
N GLU A 143 -4.38 -4.91 14.91
CA GLU A 143 -4.79 -3.58 15.36
C GLU A 143 -4.27 -2.50 14.41
N PHE A 144 -3.00 -2.60 14.02
CA PHE A 144 -2.40 -1.74 13.00
C PHE A 144 -3.21 -1.76 11.70
N LYS A 145 -3.59 -2.96 11.22
CA LYS A 145 -4.37 -3.12 9.98
C LYS A 145 -5.73 -2.42 10.05
N ARG A 146 -6.44 -2.48 11.19
CA ARG A 146 -7.73 -1.80 11.38
C ARG A 146 -7.57 -0.28 11.39
N ASN A 147 -6.63 0.22 12.16
CA ASN A 147 -6.40 1.67 12.28
C ASN A 147 -5.88 2.27 10.98
N LEU A 148 -5.08 1.52 10.22
CA LEU A 148 -4.62 1.91 8.90
C LEU A 148 -5.76 1.98 7.89
N ALA A 149 -6.69 1.01 7.90
CA ALA A 149 -7.87 1.06 7.05
C ALA A 149 -8.73 2.29 7.36
N ALA A 150 -8.91 2.62 8.65
CA ALA A 150 -9.64 3.82 9.07
C ALA A 150 -8.94 5.11 8.60
N ALA A 151 -7.62 5.22 8.78
CA ALA A 151 -6.85 6.40 8.39
C ALA A 151 -6.85 6.65 6.87
N LEU A 152 -6.87 5.58 6.05
CA LEU A 152 -6.95 5.70 4.60
C LEU A 152 -8.35 6.07 4.11
N SER A 153 -9.40 5.68 4.84
CA SER A 153 -10.77 6.10 4.56
C SER A 153 -11.01 7.59 4.84
N THR A 154 -10.30 8.19 5.80
CA THR A 154 -10.43 9.63 6.14
C THR A 154 -9.70 10.56 5.16
N LYS A 155 -8.74 10.05 4.37
CA LYS A 155 -7.96 10.83 3.39
C LYS A 155 -8.60 10.88 1.99
N LEU A 156 -9.81 10.35 1.79
CA LEU A 156 -10.54 10.31 0.52
C LEU A 156 -11.81 11.15 0.54
#